data_AF-A0AAJ3PS91-F1
#
_entry.id   AF-A0AAJ3PS91-F1
#
_cell.length_a   1.000
_cell.length_b   1.000
_cell.length_c   1.000
_cell.angle_alpha   90.00
_cell.angle_beta   90.00
_cell.angle_gamma   90.00
#
_symmetry.space_group_name_H-M   'P 1'
#
loop_
_entity.id
_entity.type
_entity.pdbx_description
1 polymer ?
#
loop_
_entity_poly.entity_id
_entity_poly.type
_entity_poly.pdbx_seq_one_letter_code
_entity_poly.pdbx_strand_id
1 'polypeptide(L)'
;MNLIPERQIRAVYDEQTIRVYQAYSDPIADAALRHGTFVSPPFKMERMTWIKPSFLWMMYRAGWGLKDAGQARILAIVFRGRALNGP
;
A
#
# COMPACT_ATOMS: atom_id res chain seq x y z
N MET A 1 12.90 1.72 30.45
CA MET A 1 11.66 2.13 29.74
C MET A 1 11.75 1.63 28.31
N ASN A 2 10.73 0.91 27.82
CA ASN A 2 10.68 0.52 26.42
C ASN A 2 10.37 1.78 25.59
N LEU A 3 11.31 2.21 24.76
CA LEU A 3 11.19 3.44 23.95
C LEU A 3 10.15 3.31 22.83
N ILE A 4 9.65 2.10 22.58
CA ILE A 4 8.69 1.80 21.53
C ILE A 4 7.31 1.57 22.17
N PRO A 5 6.30 2.38 21.85
CA PRO A 5 4.94 2.18 22.33
C PRO A 5 4.40 0.80 21.93
N GLU A 6 3.70 0.16 22.85
CA GLU A 6 2.99 -1.08 22.55
C GLU A 6 1.86 -0.82 21.53
N ARG A 7 1.69 -1.74 20.58
CA ARG A 7 0.63 -1.69 19.54
C ARG A 7 0.72 -0.49 18.58
N GLN A 8 1.92 0.08 18.42
CA GLN A 8 2.14 1.14 17.43
C GLN A 8 1.91 0.64 15.99
N ILE A 9 1.12 1.40 15.22
CA ILE A 9 1.03 1.24 13.78
C ILE A 9 2.17 2.02 13.13
N ARG A 10 3.00 1.34 12.34
CA ARG A 10 4.09 1.97 11.57
C ARG A 10 3.56 2.39 10.20
N ALA A 11 3.61 3.68 9.93
CA ALA A 11 3.16 4.31 8.70
C ALA A 11 4.11 5.44 8.31
N VAL A 12 4.21 5.73 7.01
CA VAL A 12 4.76 7.01 6.54
C VAL A 12 3.57 7.91 6.21
N TYR A 13 3.43 9.01 6.93
CA TYR A 13 2.28 9.91 6.82
C TYR A 13 2.68 11.34 7.23
N ASP A 14 1.87 12.29 6.80
CA ASP A 14 1.87 13.68 7.24
C ASP A 14 0.42 14.14 7.45
N GLU A 15 0.21 15.45 7.62
CA GLU A 15 -1.13 16.04 7.85
C GLU A 15 -2.12 15.77 6.71
N GLN A 16 -1.63 15.55 5.49
CA GLN A 16 -2.44 15.44 4.27
C GLN A 16 -2.41 14.05 3.66
N THR A 17 -1.38 13.26 3.96
CA THR A 17 -1.10 12.02 3.24
C THR A 17 -0.80 10.84 4.15
N ILE A 18 -1.18 9.66 3.68
CA ILE A 18 -0.71 8.39 4.22
C ILE A 18 -0.26 7.48 3.08
N ARG A 19 0.92 6.88 3.25
CA ARG A 19 1.44 5.88 2.32
C ARG A 19 1.05 4.48 2.79
N VAL A 20 0.56 3.69 1.85
CA VAL A 20 0.28 2.28 2.03
C VAL A 20 0.98 1.48 0.96
N TYR A 21 1.17 0.19 1.23
CA TYR A 21 1.86 -0.71 0.32
C TYR A 21 0.94 -1.86 -0.07
N GLN A 22 0.87 -2.14 -1.37
CA GLN A 22 0.09 -3.23 -1.92
C GLN A 22 0.86 -3.97 -3.01
N ALA A 23 0.60 -5.27 -3.12
CA ALA A 23 1.21 -6.15 -4.09
C ALA A 23 0.30 -6.34 -5.30
N TYR A 24 0.89 -6.26 -6.49
CA TYR A 24 0.20 -6.42 -7.76
C TYR A 24 1.05 -7.22 -8.76
N SER A 25 0.38 -7.68 -9.82
CA SER A 25 1.03 -8.25 -11.00
C SER A 25 1.68 -7.16 -11.84
N ASP A 26 2.60 -7.56 -12.74
CA ASP A 26 3.27 -6.63 -13.66
C ASP A 26 2.27 -5.79 -14.48
N PRO A 27 1.20 -6.35 -15.10
CA PRO A 27 0.27 -5.55 -15.90
C PRO A 27 -0.45 -4.47 -15.10
N ILE A 28 -0.85 -4.76 -13.85
CA ILE A 28 -1.50 -3.78 -12.98
C ILE A 28 -0.49 -2.72 -12.55
N ALA A 29 0.72 -3.13 -12.15
CA ALA A 29 1.75 -2.20 -11.70
C ALA A 29 2.17 -1.24 -12.82
N ASP A 30 2.39 -1.76 -14.03
CA ASP A 30 2.82 -0.93 -15.15
C ASP A 30 1.72 0.01 -15.62
N ALA A 31 0.46 -0.43 -15.62
CA ALA A 31 -0.67 0.46 -15.90
C ALA A 31 -0.76 1.58 -14.84
N ALA A 32 -0.66 1.25 -13.55
CA ALA A 32 -0.72 2.23 -12.49
C ALA A 32 0.42 3.25 -12.56
N LEU A 33 1.65 2.80 -12.85
CA LEU A 33 2.82 3.67 -13.00
C LEU A 33 2.70 4.59 -14.22
N ARG A 34 2.20 4.10 -15.35
CA ARG A 34 1.99 4.91 -16.56
C ARG A 34 0.92 5.99 -16.37
N HIS A 35 -0.17 5.66 -15.69
CA HIS A 35 -1.30 6.58 -15.52
C HIS A 35 -1.24 7.43 -14.25
N GLY A 36 -0.34 7.11 -13.31
CA GLY A 36 -0.29 7.74 -11.99
C GLY A 36 -1.50 7.41 -11.10
N THR A 37 -2.35 6.46 -11.53
CA THR A 37 -3.55 6.02 -10.82
C THR A 37 -3.94 4.62 -11.31
N PHE A 38 -4.79 3.90 -10.56
CA PHE A 38 -5.30 2.62 -11.00
C PHE A 38 -6.33 2.79 -12.12
N VAL A 39 -6.21 1.98 -13.17
CA VAL A 39 -7.13 1.98 -14.31
C VAL A 39 -7.68 0.57 -14.54
N SER A 40 -8.96 0.50 -14.90
CA SER A 40 -9.65 -0.75 -15.22
C SER A 40 -9.89 -0.84 -16.73
N PRO A 41 -9.56 -1.96 -17.39
CA PRO A 41 -8.67 -3.05 -16.93
C PRO A 41 -7.18 -2.61 -16.92
N PRO A 42 -6.27 -3.34 -16.22
CA PRO A 42 -6.46 -4.65 -15.58
C PRO A 42 -6.81 -4.61 -14.08
N PHE A 43 -6.86 -3.43 -13.45
CA PHE A 43 -7.25 -3.34 -12.05
C PHE A 43 -8.77 -3.46 -11.87
N LYS A 44 -9.23 -4.27 -10.90
CA LYS A 44 -10.66 -4.39 -10.55
C LYS A 44 -11.02 -3.31 -9.52
N MET A 45 -11.89 -2.37 -9.89
CA MET A 45 -12.26 -1.24 -9.02
C MET A 45 -13.08 -1.67 -7.81
N GLU A 46 -13.79 -2.79 -7.91
CA GLU A 46 -14.66 -3.33 -6.87
C GLU A 46 -13.90 -4.20 -5.84
N ARG A 47 -12.57 -4.26 -5.94
CA ARG A 47 -11.75 -5.10 -5.07
C ARG A 47 -11.69 -4.54 -3.65
N MET A 48 -12.16 -5.33 -2.68
CA MET A 48 -11.82 -5.12 -1.27
C MET A 48 -10.36 -5.53 -1.02
N THR A 49 -9.61 -4.69 -0.33
CA THR A 49 -8.22 -4.98 0.07
C THR A 49 -7.89 -4.48 1.48
N TRP A 50 -7.11 -5.28 2.20
CA TRP A 50 -6.53 -4.88 3.48
C TRP A 50 -5.35 -3.92 3.26
N ILE A 51 -5.45 -2.74 3.86
CA ILE A 51 -4.42 -1.70 3.82
C ILE A 51 -3.22 -2.10 4.69
N LYS A 52 -2.00 -1.93 4.16
CA LYS A 52 -0.74 -2.16 4.90
C LYS A 52 0.11 -0.89 4.90
N PRO A 53 0.11 -0.12 6.00
CA PRO A 53 0.89 1.13 6.07
C PRO A 53 2.40 0.90 6.28
N SER A 54 2.81 -0.33 6.63
CA SER A 54 4.21 -0.70 6.85
C SER A 54 4.79 -1.43 5.63
N PHE A 55 5.90 -0.93 5.10
CA PHE A 55 6.62 -1.53 3.98
C PHE A 55 7.07 -2.95 4.32
N LEU A 56 7.75 -3.14 5.46
CA LEU A 56 8.25 -4.44 5.88
C LEU A 56 7.14 -5.46 6.11
N TRP A 57 5.98 -5.00 6.60
CA TRP A 57 4.81 -5.88 6.73
C TRP A 57 4.31 -6.34 5.35
N MET A 58 4.21 -5.44 4.37
CA MET A 58 3.81 -5.81 3.01
C MET A 58 4.85 -6.74 2.35
N MET A 59 6.15 -6.43 2.47
CA MET A 59 7.22 -7.28 1.92
C MET A 59 7.16 -8.69 2.51
N TYR A 60 7.06 -8.82 3.83
CA TYR A 60 6.91 -10.12 4.48
C TYR A 60 5.66 -10.87 3.96
N ARG A 61 4.51 -10.19 3.85
CA ARG A 61 3.25 -10.81 3.39
C ARG A 61 3.29 -11.30 1.94
N ALA A 62 4.00 -10.59 1.07
CA ALA A 62 4.18 -10.99 -0.33
C ALA A 62 5.35 -11.98 -0.54
N GLY A 63 6.00 -12.45 0.52
CA GLY A 63 7.22 -13.26 0.40
C GLY A 63 8.29 -12.53 -0.41
N TRP A 64 8.46 -11.23 -0.13
CA TRP A 64 9.38 -10.33 -0.83
C TRP A 64 9.13 -10.20 -2.33
N GLY A 65 7.89 -10.44 -2.78
CA GLY A 65 7.51 -10.42 -4.20
C GLY A 65 7.78 -11.73 -4.93
N LEU A 66 8.22 -12.77 -4.22
CA LEU A 66 8.58 -14.07 -4.80
C LEU A 66 7.49 -15.14 -4.60
N LYS A 67 6.46 -14.84 -3.80
CA LYS A 67 5.44 -15.83 -3.42
C LYS A 67 4.44 -16.15 -4.53
N ASP A 68 4.08 -15.16 -5.35
CA ASP A 68 2.98 -15.24 -6.31
C ASP A 68 3.23 -14.19 -7.42
N ALA A 69 3.17 -14.60 -8.69
CA ALA A 69 3.32 -13.70 -9.84
C ALA A 69 2.26 -12.59 -9.87
N GLY A 70 1.09 -12.82 -9.28
CA GLY A 70 0.05 -11.82 -9.06
C GLY A 70 0.39 -10.76 -8.01
N GLN A 71 1.52 -10.91 -7.31
CA GLN A 71 1.98 -10.08 -6.19
C GLN A 71 3.47 -9.72 -6.30
N ALA A 72 4.04 -9.79 -7.50
CA ALA A 72 5.48 -9.57 -7.74
C ALA A 72 5.93 -8.12 -7.50
N ARG A 73 5.02 -7.15 -7.65
CA ARG A 73 5.34 -5.72 -7.65
C ARG A 73 4.70 -5.05 -6.45
N ILE A 74 5.51 -4.45 -5.57
CA ILE A 74 5.02 -3.71 -4.40
C ILE A 74 4.96 -2.22 -4.73
N LEU A 75 3.74 -1.68 -4.81
CA LEU A 75 3.54 -0.26 -5.04
C LEU A 75 3.34 0.48 -3.73
N ALA A 76 4.00 1.64 -3.61
CA ALA A 76 3.72 2.64 -2.60
C ALA A 76 2.58 3.55 -3.10
N ILE A 77 1.40 3.40 -2.51
CA ILE A 77 0.20 4.17 -2.85
C ILE A 77 0.05 5.27 -1.82
N VAL A 78 -0.02 6.52 -2.27
CA VAL A 78 -0.23 7.67 -1.41
C VAL A 78 -1.69 8.09 -1.50
N PHE A 79 -2.42 7.96 -0.40
CA PHE A 79 -3.75 8.54 -0.27
C PHE A 79 -3.63 9.96 0.25
N ARG A 80 -4.37 10.89 -0.35
CA ARG A 80 -4.58 12.22 0.21
C ARG A 80 -5.90 12.21 0.97
N GLY A 81 -5.83 12.42 2.27
CA GLY A 81 -7.00 12.68 3.10
C GLY A 81 -7.22 14.19 3.18
N ARG A 82 -8.47 14.65 3.11
CA ARG A 82 -8.83 15.99 3.58
C ARG A 82 -8.82 15.95 5.11
N ALA A 83 -7.64 15.85 5.69
CA ALA A 83 -7.35 15.72 7.12
C ALA A 83 -8.07 14.56 7.84
N LEU A 84 -7.25 13.66 8.38
CA LEU A 84 -7.60 12.79 9.51
C LEU A 84 -7.75 13.67 10.77
N ASN A 85 -8.67 14.64 10.73
CA ASN A 85 -9.07 15.41 11.89
C ASN A 85 -9.72 14.41 12.85
N GLY A 86 -8.94 13.98 13.85
CA GLY A 86 -9.51 13.42 15.07
C GLY A 86 -10.40 14.47 15.76
N PRO A 87 -11.27 14.04 16.68
CA PRO A 87 -12.18 14.93 17.40
C PRO A 87 -11.45 16.09 18.11
#